data_AF-A0A8H9QF02-F1
#
_entry.id   AF-A0A8H9QF02-F1
#
_cell.length_a   1.000
_cell.length_b   1.000
_cell.length_c   1.000
_cell.angle_alpha   90.00
_cell.angle_beta   90.00
_cell.angle_gamma   90.00
#
_symmetry.space_group_name_H-M   'P 1'
#
loop_
_entity.id
_entity.type
_entity.pdbx_description
1 polymer ?
#
loop_
_entity_poly.entity_id
_entity_poly.type
_entity_poly.pdbx_seq_one_letter_code
_entity_poly.pdbx_strand_id
1 'polypeptide(L)'
;MPIQITARRNGFRRLGIAHSANTVTWPDDQFSESELQILENDPNLIVVRLQDVPETSGGDDAVSALTAERDGLKVRVSELEATVLQLNQDGDALKQQLASANGTITELETVRDALSQKLDALQAGSENTDKKVKG
;
A
#
# COMPACT_ATOMS: atom_id res chain seq x y z
N MET A 1 27.88 16.93 -28.48
CA MET A 1 27.78 17.07 -27.03
C MET A 1 28.39 18.37 -26.50
N PRO A 2 27.59 19.45 -26.36
CA PRO A 2 28.04 20.64 -25.66
C PRO A 2 28.46 20.32 -24.22
N ILE A 3 29.38 21.10 -23.67
CA ILE A 3 29.91 20.92 -22.31
C ILE A 3 29.73 22.20 -21.49
N GLN A 4 29.58 22.06 -20.19
CA GLN A 4 29.64 23.17 -19.25
C GLN A 4 30.91 23.10 -18.44
N ILE A 5 31.61 24.23 -18.33
CA ILE A 5 32.82 24.35 -17.53
C ILE A 5 32.66 25.45 -16.49
N THR A 6 33.00 25.13 -15.25
CA THR A 6 33.06 26.06 -14.12
C THR A 6 34.41 25.94 -13.42
N ALA A 7 35.10 27.05 -13.18
CA ALA A 7 36.33 27.04 -12.39
C ALA A 7 36.05 27.24 -10.91
N ARG A 8 36.70 26.45 -10.06
CA ARG A 8 36.64 26.65 -8.59
C ARG A 8 37.33 27.94 -8.15
N ARG A 9 38.36 28.36 -8.90
CA ARG A 9 39.07 29.62 -8.69
C ARG A 9 38.85 30.53 -9.88
N ASN A 10 38.29 31.71 -9.65
CA ASN A 10 38.03 32.68 -10.71
C ASN A 10 39.33 33.08 -11.42
N GLY A 11 39.32 33.05 -12.76
CA GLY A 11 40.48 33.34 -13.61
C GLY A 11 41.50 32.21 -13.71
N PHE A 12 41.16 30.98 -13.30
CA PHE A 12 42.02 29.81 -13.49
C PHE A 12 42.24 29.53 -14.99
N ARG A 13 43.47 29.21 -15.38
CA ARG A 13 43.83 29.02 -16.79
C ARG A 13 44.20 27.58 -17.10
N ARG A 14 43.60 27.01 -18.15
CA ARG A 14 43.95 25.70 -18.71
C ARG A 14 43.79 25.76 -20.23
N LEU A 15 44.66 25.09 -20.97
CA LEU A 15 44.67 25.11 -22.45
C LEU A 15 44.66 26.53 -23.07
N GLY A 16 45.30 27.50 -22.40
CA GLY A 16 45.33 28.90 -22.85
C GLY A 16 44.06 29.72 -22.57
N ILE A 17 42.98 29.09 -22.10
CA ILE A 17 41.69 29.73 -21.82
C ILE A 17 41.60 30.09 -20.34
N ALA A 18 41.08 31.27 -20.02
CA ALA A 18 40.73 31.65 -18.66
C ALA A 18 39.30 31.21 -18.34
N HIS A 19 39.17 30.35 -17.34
CA HIS A 19 37.90 29.89 -16.82
C HIS A 19 37.51 30.74 -15.60
N SER A 20 36.23 31.09 -15.54
CA SER A 20 35.66 31.88 -14.46
C SER A 20 34.88 31.00 -13.49
N ALA A 21 34.53 31.55 -12.33
CA ALA A 21 33.62 30.90 -11.40
C ALA A 21 32.16 30.86 -11.91
N ASN A 22 31.86 31.59 -12.99
CA ASN A 22 30.59 31.48 -13.68
C ASN A 22 30.65 30.31 -14.68
N THR A 23 29.61 29.47 -14.68
CA THR A 23 29.46 28.37 -15.63
C THR A 23 29.34 28.89 -17.06
N VAL A 24 30.15 28.35 -17.97
CA VAL A 24 30.11 28.66 -19.40
C VAL A 24 29.82 27.39 -20.18
N THR A 25 28.83 27.44 -21.07
CA THR A 25 28.54 26.37 -22.02
C THR A 25 29.36 26.55 -23.29
N TRP A 26 30.04 25.49 -23.71
CA TRP A 26 30.84 25.41 -24.92
C TRP A 26 30.20 24.43 -25.91
N PRO A 27 30.29 24.69 -27.23
CA PRO A 27 29.80 23.77 -28.25
C PRO A 27 30.70 22.51 -28.33
N ASP A 28 30.16 21.46 -28.95
CA ASP A 28 30.79 20.12 -29.04
C ASP A 28 32.19 20.15 -29.67
N ASP A 29 32.35 20.95 -30.72
CA ASP A 29 33.58 20.96 -31.54
C ASP A 29 34.66 21.91 -31.02
N GLN A 30 34.48 22.47 -29.83
CA GLN A 30 35.42 23.43 -29.27
C GLN A 30 36.70 22.77 -28.71
N PHE A 31 36.60 21.52 -28.28
CA PHE A 31 37.69 20.79 -27.63
C PHE A 31 37.82 19.40 -28.24
N SER A 32 39.04 18.98 -28.56
CA SER A 32 39.34 17.59 -28.89
C SER A 32 39.15 16.68 -27.68
N GLU A 33 38.96 15.38 -27.89
CA GLU A 33 38.83 14.41 -26.78
C GLU A 33 40.03 14.44 -25.82
N SER A 34 41.24 14.67 -26.35
CA SER A 34 42.44 14.81 -25.51
C SER A 34 42.42 16.07 -24.65
N GLU A 35 41.84 17.17 -25.15
CA GLU A 35 41.68 18.41 -24.39
C GLU A 35 40.59 18.27 -23.34
N LEU A 36 39.49 17.58 -23.66
CA LEU A 36 38.44 17.24 -22.71
C LEU A 36 38.98 16.43 -21.54
N GLN A 37 39.78 15.40 -21.81
CA GLN A 37 40.44 14.62 -20.75
C GLN A 37 41.33 15.49 -19.86
N ILE A 38 42.03 16.47 -20.43
CA ILE A 38 42.86 17.40 -19.65
C ILE A 38 41.98 18.29 -18.75
N LEU A 39 40.84 18.75 -19.25
CA LEU A 39 39.91 19.61 -18.51
C LEU A 39 39.18 18.83 -17.41
N GLU A 40 38.74 17.60 -17.69
CA GLU A 40 38.03 16.72 -16.76
C GLU A 40 38.94 16.22 -15.61
N ASN A 41 40.23 16.04 -15.88
CA ASN A 41 41.21 15.61 -14.87
C ASN A 41 41.78 16.77 -14.04
N ASP A 42 41.50 18.05 -14.37
CA ASP A 42 42.01 19.18 -13.58
C ASP A 42 41.15 19.39 -12.33
N PRO A 43 41.71 19.28 -11.11
CA PRO A 43 40.94 19.39 -9.87
C PRO A 43 40.34 20.79 -9.64
N ASN A 44 40.79 21.82 -10.37
CA ASN A 44 40.25 23.18 -10.27
C ASN A 44 39.10 23.46 -11.24
N LEU A 45 38.75 22.51 -12.10
CA LEU A 45 37.64 22.62 -13.05
C LEU A 45 36.54 21.62 -12.70
N ILE A 46 35.30 22.02 -12.97
CA ILE A 46 34.12 21.15 -12.97
C ILE A 46 33.62 21.13 -14.41
N VAL A 47 33.64 19.96 -15.04
CA VAL A 47 33.21 19.76 -16.42
C VAL A 47 32.00 18.85 -16.42
N VAL A 48 30.91 19.30 -17.03
CA VAL A 48 29.67 18.54 -17.19
C VAL A 48 29.40 18.40 -18.67
N ARG A 49 29.40 17.17 -19.20
CA ARG A 49 28.92 16.89 -20.55
C ARG A 49 27.40 16.97 -20.53
N LEU A 50 26.82 17.92 -21.26
CA LEU A 50 25.38 17.94 -21.48
C LEU A 50 25.11 16.79 -22.46
N GLN A 51 24.55 15.71 -21.94
CA GLN A 51 23.88 14.76 -22.83
C GLN A 51 22.78 15.56 -23.53
N ASP A 52 22.68 15.42 -24.85
CA ASP A 52 21.39 15.61 -25.50
C ASP A 52 20.50 14.61 -24.80
N VAL A 53 19.77 15.06 -23.77
CA VAL A 53 18.60 14.33 -23.32
C VAL A 53 17.80 14.26 -24.60
N PRO A 54 17.59 13.07 -25.20
CA PRO A 54 16.59 12.99 -26.23
C PRO A 54 15.38 13.59 -25.54
N GLU A 55 14.85 14.70 -26.06
CA GLU A 55 13.51 15.16 -25.70
C GLU A 55 12.65 13.91 -25.87
N THR A 56 12.40 13.22 -24.76
CA THR A 56 11.77 11.93 -24.80
C THR A 56 10.34 12.27 -25.16
N SER A 57 10.02 12.17 -26.44
CA SER A 57 8.64 12.21 -26.93
C SER A 57 7.78 11.09 -26.30
N GLY A 58 8.36 10.22 -25.46
CA GLY A 58 7.68 9.24 -24.61
C GLY A 58 7.53 9.62 -23.12
N GLY A 59 7.94 10.83 -22.69
CA GLY A 59 7.70 11.31 -21.32
C GLY A 59 6.22 11.51 -21.03
N ASP A 60 5.49 12.09 -21.97
CA ASP A 60 4.03 12.28 -21.88
C ASP A 60 3.27 10.94 -21.88
N ASP A 61 3.70 9.98 -22.69
CA ASP A 61 3.09 8.65 -22.74
C ASP A 61 3.31 7.87 -21.43
N ALA A 62 4.52 7.92 -20.88
CA ALA A 62 4.83 7.28 -19.60
C ALA A 62 4.07 7.94 -18.43
N VAL A 63 4.00 9.27 -18.40
CA VAL A 63 3.25 10.02 -17.38
C VAL A 63 1.75 9.76 -17.49
N SER A 64 1.22 9.64 -18.71
CA SER A 64 -0.18 9.31 -18.97
C SER A 64 -0.52 7.88 -18.53
N ALA A 65 0.36 6.92 -18.81
CA ALA A 65 0.22 5.53 -18.37
C ALA A 65 0.24 5.41 -16.84
N LEU A 66 1.21 6.04 -16.18
CA LEU A 66 1.30 6.07 -14.71
C LEU A 66 0.10 6.78 -14.07
N THR A 67 -0.42 7.82 -14.73
CA THR A 67 -1.65 8.51 -14.31
C THR A 67 -2.86 7.59 -14.36
N ALA A 68 -3.03 6.85 -15.47
CA ALA A 68 -4.12 5.88 -15.61
C ALA A 68 -4.01 4.74 -14.58
N GLU A 69 -2.82 4.22 -14.35
CA GLU A 69 -2.56 3.17 -13.35
C GLU A 69 -2.88 3.67 -11.93
N ARG A 70 -2.40 4.86 -11.57
CA ARG A 70 -2.72 5.50 -10.28
C ARG A 70 -4.23 5.65 -10.09
N ASP A 71 -4.95 6.07 -11.12
CA ASP A 71 -6.39 6.30 -11.02
C ASP A 71 -7.16 4.98 -10.92
N GLY A 72 -6.71 3.93 -11.61
CA GLY A 72 -7.20 2.56 -11.42
C GLY A 72 -6.94 2.02 -10.01
N LEU A 73 -5.75 2.26 -9.45
CA LEU A 73 -5.42 1.86 -8.08
C LEU A 73 -6.28 2.59 -7.05
N LYS A 74 -6.58 3.88 -7.25
CA LYS A 74 -7.50 4.63 -6.36
C LYS A 74 -8.91 4.04 -6.36
N VAL A 75 -9.43 3.65 -7.52
CA VAL A 75 -10.73 2.96 -7.60
C VAL A 75 -10.68 1.65 -6.81
N ARG A 76 -9.61 0.86 -7.00
CA ARG A 76 -9.47 -0.42 -6.31
C ARG A 76 -9.38 -0.27 -4.79
N VAL A 77 -8.69 0.77 -4.30
CA VAL A 77 -8.62 1.09 -2.87
C VAL A 77 -10.01 1.41 -2.32
N SER A 78 -10.78 2.26 -3.01
CA SER A 78 -12.16 2.60 -2.61
C SER A 78 -13.07 1.36 -2.52
N GLU A 79 -12.98 0.44 -3.48
CA GLU A 79 -13.73 -0.82 -3.46
C GLU A 79 -13.32 -1.73 -2.28
N LEU A 80 -12.02 -1.81 -1.98
CA LEU A 80 -11.52 -2.60 -0.86
C LEU A 80 -11.97 -2.01 0.48
N GLU A 81 -11.94 -0.68 0.64
CA GLU A 81 -12.44 0.00 1.83
C GLU A 81 -13.93 -0.28 2.05
N ALA A 82 -14.74 -0.21 0.99
CA ALA A 82 -16.16 -0.55 1.06
C ALA A 82 -16.39 -2.03 1.45
N THR A 83 -15.58 -2.94 0.90
CA THR A 83 -15.67 -4.38 1.22
C THR A 83 -15.32 -4.64 2.68
N VAL A 84 -14.27 -3.99 3.21
CA VAL A 84 -13.86 -4.13 4.62
C VAL A 84 -14.95 -3.59 5.55
N LEU A 85 -15.58 -2.47 5.21
CA LEU A 85 -16.70 -1.93 5.98
C LEU A 85 -17.87 -2.94 6.03
N GLN A 86 -18.22 -3.52 4.89
CA GLN A 86 -19.28 -4.53 4.81
C GLN A 86 -18.95 -5.77 5.64
N LEU A 87 -17.74 -6.32 5.52
CA LEU A 87 -17.31 -7.49 6.28
C LEU A 87 -17.35 -7.27 7.79
N ASN A 88 -17.02 -6.06 8.25
CA ASN A 88 -17.14 -5.71 9.67
C ASN A 88 -18.61 -5.69 10.13
N GLN A 89 -19.50 -5.10 9.32
CA GLN A 89 -20.93 -5.08 9.61
C GLN A 89 -21.52 -6.50 9.66
N ASP A 90 -21.17 -7.35 8.69
CA ASP A 90 -21.60 -8.74 8.64
C ASP A 90 -21.07 -9.54 9.84
N GLY A 91 -19.80 -9.30 10.22
CA GLY A 91 -19.20 -9.92 11.40
C GLY A 91 -19.92 -9.56 12.69
N ASP A 92 -20.34 -8.31 12.86
CA ASP A 92 -21.09 -7.88 14.03
C ASP A 92 -22.53 -8.41 14.04
N ALA A 93 -23.17 -8.49 12.86
CA ALA A 93 -24.48 -9.12 12.72
C ALA A 93 -24.44 -10.61 13.11
N LEU A 94 -23.41 -11.35 12.63
CA LEU A 94 -23.22 -12.76 12.98
C LEU A 94 -22.98 -12.96 14.48
N LYS A 95 -22.20 -12.09 15.13
CA LYS A 95 -22.01 -12.13 16.60
C LYS A 95 -23.32 -11.94 17.35
N GLN A 96 -24.17 -10.99 16.92
CA GLN A 96 -25.47 -10.75 17.53
C GLN A 96 -26.41 -11.95 17.35
N GLN A 97 -26.42 -12.56 16.16
CA GLN A 97 -27.18 -13.78 15.90
C GLN A 97 -26.72 -14.94 16.77
N LEU A 98 -25.40 -15.11 16.93
CA LEU A 98 -24.83 -16.16 17.79
C LEU A 98 -25.20 -15.96 19.26
N ALA A 99 -25.15 -14.71 19.76
CA ALA A 99 -25.59 -14.38 21.11
C ALA A 99 -27.09 -14.68 21.31
N SER A 100 -27.93 -14.33 20.33
CA SER A 100 -29.38 -14.60 20.37
C SER A 100 -29.66 -16.09 20.37
N ALA A 101 -29.01 -16.86 19.50
CA ALA A 101 -29.15 -18.30 19.41
C ALA A 101 -28.74 -18.99 20.72
N ASN A 102 -27.64 -18.57 21.35
CA ASN A 102 -27.21 -19.08 22.65
C ASN A 102 -28.24 -18.80 23.76
N GLY A 103 -28.88 -17.62 23.73
CA GLY A 103 -29.98 -17.28 24.62
C GLY A 103 -31.14 -18.26 24.47
N THR A 104 -31.60 -18.47 23.25
CA THR A 104 -32.67 -19.43 22.94
C THR A 104 -32.31 -20.87 23.32
N ILE A 105 -31.07 -21.30 23.11
CA ILE A 105 -30.61 -22.63 23.55
C ILE A 105 -30.74 -22.75 25.07
N THR A 106 -30.26 -21.76 25.82
CA THR A 106 -30.36 -21.75 27.28
C THR A 106 -31.82 -21.85 27.74
N GLU A 107 -32.72 -21.08 27.12
CA GLU A 107 -34.15 -21.15 27.41
C GLU A 107 -34.73 -22.54 27.11
N LEU A 108 -34.42 -23.10 25.95
CA LEU A 108 -34.88 -24.45 25.58
C LEU A 108 -34.36 -25.52 26.53
N GLU A 109 -33.13 -25.39 27.03
CA GLU A 109 -32.57 -26.28 28.05
C GLU A 109 -33.35 -26.20 29.36
N THR A 110 -33.69 -24.98 29.83
CA THR A 110 -34.51 -24.83 31.05
C THR A 110 -35.90 -25.43 30.88
N VAL A 111 -36.53 -25.27 29.70
CA VAL A 111 -37.84 -25.85 29.39
C VAL A 111 -37.76 -27.37 29.35
N ARG A 112 -36.73 -27.93 28.70
CA ARG A 112 -36.47 -29.38 28.66
C ARG A 112 -36.35 -29.94 30.06
N ASP A 113 -35.55 -29.32 30.91
CA ASP A 113 -35.31 -29.81 32.28
C ASP A 113 -36.59 -29.78 33.12
N ALA A 114 -37.38 -28.70 32.99
CA ALA A 114 -38.68 -28.58 33.66
C ALA A 114 -39.70 -29.64 33.17
N LEU A 115 -39.70 -29.94 31.87
CA LEU A 115 -40.55 -30.99 31.31
C LEU A 115 -40.11 -32.38 31.78
N SER A 116 -38.80 -32.65 31.84
CA SER A 116 -38.27 -33.91 32.37
C SER A 116 -38.71 -34.14 33.82
N GLN A 117 -38.60 -33.12 34.68
CA GLN A 117 -39.06 -33.21 36.08
C GLN A 117 -40.56 -33.50 36.19
N LYS A 118 -41.39 -32.87 35.35
CA LYS A 118 -42.83 -33.14 35.31
C LYS A 118 -43.14 -34.57 34.88
N LEU A 119 -42.38 -35.10 33.92
CA LEU A 119 -42.53 -36.47 33.44
C LEU A 119 -42.16 -37.49 34.53
N ASP A 120 -41.06 -37.28 35.24
CA ASP A 120 -40.64 -38.11 36.36
C ASP A 120 -41.69 -38.11 37.49
N ALA A 121 -42.25 -36.94 37.82
CA ALA A 121 -43.29 -36.81 38.84
C ALA A 121 -44.59 -37.56 38.46
N LEU A 122 -44.99 -37.51 37.20
CA LEU A 122 -46.17 -38.24 36.71
C LEU A 122 -45.95 -39.76 36.74
N GLN A 123 -44.76 -40.23 36.36
CA GLN A 123 -44.41 -41.65 36.43
C GLN A 123 -44.44 -42.16 37.87
N ALA A 124 -43.81 -41.43 38.80
CA ALA A 124 -43.82 -41.78 40.23
C ALA A 124 -45.24 -41.79 40.83
N GLY A 125 -46.10 -40.86 40.41
CA GLY A 125 -47.51 -40.83 40.80
C GLY A 125 -48.28 -42.07 40.35
N SER A 126 -48.10 -42.48 39.10
CA SER A 126 -48.74 -43.67 38.52
C SER A 126 -48.34 -44.95 39.25
N GLU A 127 -47.04 -45.14 39.52
CA GLU A 127 -46.54 -46.33 40.24
C GLU A 127 -47.10 -46.45 41.66
N ASN A 128 -47.28 -45.33 42.36
CA ASN A 128 -47.87 -45.32 43.69
C ASN A 128 -49.37 -45.63 43.66
N THR A 129 -50.09 -45.20 42.63
CA THR A 129 -51.51 -45.55 42.47
C THR A 129 -51.71 -47.04 42.19
N ASP A 130 -50.89 -47.64 41.34
CA ASP A 130 -50.97 -49.08 41.02
C ASP A 130 -50.69 -49.97 42.23
N LYS A 131 -49.73 -49.59 43.10
CA LYS A 131 -49.45 -50.31 44.35
C LYS A 131 -50.62 -50.26 45.34
N LYS A 132 -51.33 -49.14 45.42
CA LYS A 132 -52.46 -48.95 46.34
C LYS A 132 -53.73 -49.70 45.90
N VAL A 133 -53.88 -50.00 44.62
CA VAL A 133 -55.04 -50.73 44.08
C VAL A 133 -54.87 -52.26 44.18
N LYS A 134 -53.63 -52.76 44.33
CA LYS A 134 -53.31 -54.20 44.40
C LYS A 134 -53.06 -54.76 45.81
N GLY A 135 -53.08 -53.93 46.85
CA GLY A 135 -52.95 -54.34 48.26
C GLY A 135 -54.27 -54.22 49.00
#